data_AF-A0A959ITE0-F1
#
_entry.id   AF-A0A959ITE0-F1
#
_cell.length_a   1.000
_cell.length_b   1.000
_cell.length_c   1.000
_cell.angle_alpha   90.00
_cell.angle_beta   90.00
_cell.angle_gamma   90.00
#
_symmetry.space_group_name_H-M   'P 1'
#
loop_
_entity.id
_entity.type
_entity.pdbx_description
1 polymer ?
#
loop_
_entity_poly.entity_id
_entity_poly.type
_entity_poly.pdbx_seq_one_letter_code
_entity_poly.pdbx_strand_id
1 'polypeptide(L)'
;MKGMQQDSPAALVLKAGRITTGLLVIGLVLTVLLGNYLLNFYPKMAGGIRAGLLLFLVWLFVMSTVRSLNRLDSEVPGSWLILSGLLVGGGGALGAFLILQVYTWLKAIDLDQAFSIGNVLFFAALGLVIALISTINLRVKNRLLGNLLEILVFGAIAAGLFFWMSK
;
A
#
# COMPACT_ATOMS: atom_id res chain seq x y z
N MET A 1 -8.71 -25.24 29.81
CA MET A 1 -9.06 -24.09 28.95
C MET A 1 -7.92 -23.07 29.07
N LYS A 2 -6.96 -23.08 28.13
CA LYS A 2 -5.90 -22.06 28.07
C LYS A 2 -6.59 -20.75 27.76
N GLY A 3 -6.51 -19.78 28.68
CA GLY A 3 -6.95 -18.42 28.42
C GLY A 3 -6.35 -17.97 27.10
N MET A 4 -7.20 -17.69 26.12
CA MET A 4 -6.78 -17.04 24.89
C MET A 4 -6.26 -15.67 25.31
N GLN A 5 -4.94 -15.57 25.45
CA GLN A 5 -4.25 -14.33 25.71
C GLN A 5 -4.62 -13.42 24.54
N GLN A 6 -5.53 -12.49 24.77
CA GLN A 6 -5.97 -11.53 23.76
C GLN A 6 -4.73 -10.70 23.42
N ASP A 7 -4.09 -11.03 22.30
CA ASP A 7 -2.91 -10.31 21.83
C ASP A 7 -3.28 -8.83 21.73
N SER A 8 -2.45 -7.95 22.29
CA SER A 8 -2.66 -6.51 22.20
C SER A 8 -2.93 -6.11 20.73
N PRO A 9 -3.85 -5.17 20.45
CA PRO A 9 -4.16 -4.75 19.08
C PRO A 9 -2.91 -4.33 18.29
N ALA A 10 -1.90 -3.80 18.97
CA ALA A 10 -0.60 -3.48 18.36
C ALA A 10 0.15 -4.73 17.86
N ALA A 11 0.12 -5.83 18.62
CA ALA A 11 0.79 -7.08 18.26
C ALA A 11 0.11 -7.75 17.04
N LEU A 12 -1.22 -7.69 16.96
CA LEU A 12 -1.98 -8.17 15.80
C LEU A 12 -1.65 -7.38 14.54
N VAL A 13 -1.65 -6.04 14.63
CA VAL A 13 -1.27 -5.15 13.51
C VAL A 13 0.15 -5.42 13.05
N LEU A 14 1.10 -5.60 13.97
CA LEU A 14 2.49 -5.89 13.62
C LEU A 14 2.64 -7.28 12.99
N LYS A 15 1.98 -8.32 13.50
CA LYS A 15 2.04 -9.67 12.92
C LYS A 15 1.45 -9.71 11.51
N ALA A 16 0.22 -9.23 11.35
CA ALA A 16 -0.45 -9.19 10.05
C ALA A 16 0.29 -8.28 9.06
N GLY A 17 0.68 -7.08 9.54
CA GLY A 17 1.42 -6.10 8.76
C GLY A 17 2.76 -6.62 8.26
N ARG A 18 3.52 -7.37 9.07
CA ARG A 18 4.81 -7.95 8.63
C ARG A 18 4.64 -8.92 7.45
N ILE A 19 3.66 -9.82 7.53
CA ILE A 19 3.41 -10.82 6.49
C ILE A 19 2.97 -10.15 5.20
N THR A 20 1.99 -9.25 5.28
CA THR A 20 1.46 -8.57 4.09
C THR A 20 2.46 -7.59 3.50
N THR A 21 3.25 -6.92 4.33
CA THR A 21 4.37 -6.08 3.87
C THR A 21 5.40 -6.92 3.13
N GLY A 22 5.83 -8.06 3.67
CA GLY A 22 6.78 -8.95 3.01
C GLY A 22 6.29 -9.44 1.65
N LEU A 23 5.03 -9.85 1.55
CA LEU A 23 4.41 -10.25 0.29
C LEU A 23 4.31 -9.09 -0.71
N LEU A 24 3.96 -7.89 -0.23
CA LEU A 24 3.92 -6.70 -1.07
C LEU A 24 5.31 -6.35 -1.59
N VAL A 25 6.36 -6.40 -0.76
CA VAL A 25 7.75 -6.19 -1.18
C VAL A 25 8.10 -7.13 -2.34
N ILE A 26 7.83 -8.43 -2.21
CA ILE A 26 8.08 -9.42 -3.25
C ILE A 26 7.30 -9.07 -4.53
N GLY A 27 6.00 -8.75 -4.41
CA GLY A 27 5.16 -8.36 -5.54
C GLY A 27 5.66 -7.11 -6.27
N LEU A 28 6.10 -6.09 -5.53
CA LEU A 28 6.67 -4.86 -6.09
C LEU A 28 7.97 -5.14 -6.84
N VAL A 29 8.89 -5.91 -6.25
CA VAL A 29 10.16 -6.31 -6.89
C VAL A 29 9.88 -7.11 -8.17
N LEU A 30 8.98 -8.09 -8.13
CA LEU A 30 8.61 -8.87 -9.32
C LEU A 30 8.00 -8.01 -10.42
N THR A 31 7.17 -7.02 -10.06
CA THR A 31 6.58 -6.09 -11.03
C THR A 31 7.64 -5.22 -11.70
N VAL A 32 8.66 -4.81 -10.94
CA VAL A 32 9.81 -4.08 -11.49
C VAL A 32 10.60 -4.95 -12.48
N LEU A 33 10.89 -6.20 -12.11
CA LEU A 33 11.61 -7.13 -12.98
C LEU A 33 10.81 -7.48 -14.25
N LEU A 34 9.51 -7.71 -14.10
CA LEU A 34 8.60 -7.97 -15.22
C LEU A 34 8.49 -6.75 -16.13
N GLY A 35 8.41 -5.55 -15.56
CA GLY A 35 8.39 -4.29 -16.33
C GLY A 35 9.62 -4.13 -17.21
N ASN A 36 10.80 -4.52 -16.71
CA ASN A 36 12.03 -4.51 -17.49
C ASN A 36 12.03 -5.56 -18.62
N TYR A 37 11.44 -6.73 -18.38
CA TYR A 37 11.25 -7.71 -19.45
C TYR A 37 10.27 -7.20 -20.52
N LEU A 38 9.15 -6.61 -20.10
CA LEU A 38 8.13 -6.03 -20.99
C LEU A 38 8.64 -4.84 -21.80
N LEU A 39 9.58 -4.04 -21.26
CA LEU A 39 10.23 -2.95 -21.98
C LEU A 39 10.94 -3.44 -23.26
N ASN A 40 11.46 -4.67 -23.26
CA ASN A 40 12.12 -5.25 -24.43
C ASN A 40 11.13 -5.65 -25.55
N PHE A 41 9.86 -5.88 -25.23
CA PHE A 41 8.84 -6.30 -26.21
C PHE A 41 7.86 -5.18 -26.58
N TYR A 42 7.46 -4.34 -25.62
CA TYR A 42 6.43 -3.31 -25.78
C TYR A 42 6.82 -1.99 -25.09
N PRO A 43 7.83 -1.26 -25.62
CA PRO A 43 8.43 -0.10 -24.93
C PRO A 43 7.44 1.05 -24.69
N LYS A 44 6.48 1.27 -25.59
CA LYS A 44 5.48 2.36 -25.46
C LYS A 44 4.42 2.12 -24.38
N MET A 45 4.18 0.86 -23.98
CA MET A 45 3.12 0.50 -23.04
C MET A 45 3.65 -0.01 -21.69
N ALA A 46 4.91 -0.45 -21.63
CA ALA A 46 5.49 -1.05 -20.44
C ALA A 46 5.45 -0.12 -19.21
N GLY A 47 5.64 1.19 -19.39
CA GLY A 47 5.57 2.16 -18.29
C GLY A 47 4.18 2.24 -17.66
N GLY A 48 3.13 2.34 -18.48
CA GLY A 48 1.74 2.39 -18.01
C GLY A 48 1.29 1.08 -17.35
N ILE A 49 1.63 -0.06 -17.94
CA ILE A 49 1.33 -1.38 -17.38
C ILE A 49 2.01 -1.56 -16.02
N ARG A 50 3.30 -1.17 -15.92
CA ARG A 50 4.05 -1.23 -14.66
C ARG A 50 3.42 -0.36 -13.59
N ALA A 51 3.11 0.90 -13.90
CA ALA A 51 2.47 1.81 -12.96
C ALA A 51 1.10 1.26 -12.49
N GLY A 52 0.29 0.77 -13.42
CA GLY A 52 -0.99 0.14 -13.12
C GLY A 52 -0.87 -1.08 -12.20
N LEU A 53 0.08 -1.97 -12.48
CA LEU A 53 0.34 -3.15 -11.64
C LEU A 53 0.82 -2.76 -10.24
N LEU A 54 1.73 -1.78 -10.11
CA LEU A 54 2.22 -1.31 -8.82
C LEU A 54 1.07 -0.72 -7.97
N LEU A 55 0.25 0.14 -8.57
CA LEU A 55 -0.92 0.72 -7.92
C LEU A 55 -1.92 -0.35 -7.50
N PHE A 56 -2.18 -1.31 -8.38
CA PHE A 56 -3.11 -2.41 -8.13
C PHE A 56 -2.65 -3.32 -6.99
N LEU A 57 -1.35 -3.67 -6.94
CA LEU A 57 -0.81 -4.48 -5.85
C LEU A 57 -0.91 -3.77 -4.51
N VAL A 58 -0.50 -2.50 -4.44
CA VAL A 58 -0.60 -1.72 -3.19
C VAL A 58 -2.04 -1.66 -2.71
N TRP A 59 -2.99 -1.41 -3.63
CA TRP A 59 -4.41 -1.44 -3.35
C TRP A 59 -4.87 -2.77 -2.76
N LEU A 60 -4.55 -3.89 -3.43
CA LEU A 60 -4.94 -5.22 -3.00
C LEU A 60 -4.37 -5.58 -1.63
N PHE A 61 -3.08 -5.36 -1.41
CA PHE A 61 -2.41 -5.74 -0.17
C PHE A 61 -2.86 -4.90 1.03
N VAL A 62 -3.08 -3.60 0.83
CA VAL A 62 -3.59 -2.73 1.90
C VAL A 62 -5.02 -3.10 2.25
N MET A 63 -5.92 -3.23 1.27
CA MET A 63 -7.31 -3.66 1.53
C MET A 63 -7.38 -5.03 2.20
N SER A 64 -6.57 -5.99 1.73
CA SER A 64 -6.49 -7.32 2.32
C SER A 64 -6.05 -7.25 3.79
N THR A 65 -5.03 -6.44 4.10
CA THR A 65 -4.53 -6.26 5.47
C THR A 65 -5.59 -5.67 6.38
N VAL A 66 -6.23 -4.58 5.97
CA VAL A 66 -7.25 -3.90 6.78
C VAL A 66 -8.45 -4.81 7.04
N ARG A 67 -8.92 -5.53 6.02
CA ARG A 67 -10.02 -6.50 6.16
C ARG A 67 -9.63 -7.68 7.04
N SER A 68 -8.41 -8.19 6.91
CA SER A 68 -7.90 -9.29 7.73
C SER A 68 -7.86 -8.89 9.21
N LEU A 69 -7.32 -7.70 9.52
CA LEU A 69 -7.27 -7.18 10.88
C LEU A 69 -8.66 -7.01 11.50
N ASN A 70 -9.60 -6.41 10.76
CA ASN A 70 -10.96 -6.24 11.24
C ASN A 70 -11.73 -7.57 11.41
N ARG A 71 -11.31 -8.65 10.73
CA ARG A 71 -11.86 -10.01 10.91
C ARG A 71 -11.23 -10.74 12.11
N LEU A 72 -9.94 -10.52 12.36
CA LEU A 72 -9.21 -11.09 13.49
C LEU A 72 -9.73 -10.54 14.81
N ASP A 73 -9.98 -9.23 14.87
CA ASP A 73 -10.56 -8.57 16.03
C ASP A 73 -11.36 -7.33 15.59
N SER A 74 -12.68 -7.38 15.80
CA SER A 74 -13.58 -6.29 15.47
C SER A 74 -13.49 -5.09 16.41
N GLU A 75 -12.85 -5.25 17.58
CA GLU A 75 -12.66 -4.19 18.57
C GLU A 75 -11.40 -3.35 18.32
N VAL A 76 -10.54 -3.77 17.36
CA VAL A 76 -9.34 -3.00 16.97
C VAL A 76 -9.76 -1.57 16.64
N PRO A 77 -9.17 -0.52 17.24
CA PRO A 77 -9.56 0.86 16.96
C PRO A 77 -9.32 1.25 15.49
N GLY A 78 -10.17 2.13 14.93
CA GLY A 78 -10.05 2.55 13.52
C GLY A 78 -8.69 3.18 13.18
N SER A 79 -8.07 3.85 14.15
CA SER A 79 -6.72 4.40 14.02
C SER A 79 -5.65 3.34 13.73
N TRP A 80 -5.78 2.15 14.33
CA TRP A 80 -4.87 1.02 14.09
C TRP A 80 -5.06 0.39 12.72
N LEU A 81 -6.29 0.37 12.21
CA LEU A 81 -6.57 -0.05 10.83
C LEU A 81 -5.95 0.91 9.81
N ILE A 82 -6.05 2.23 10.05
CA ILE A 82 -5.42 3.25 9.20
C ILE A 82 -3.88 3.13 9.25
N LEU A 83 -3.30 2.99 10.44
CA LEU A 83 -1.86 2.78 10.62
C LEU A 83 -1.37 1.52 9.90
N SER A 84 -2.16 0.46 9.86
CA SER A 84 -1.80 -0.76 9.12
C SER A 84 -1.61 -0.50 7.62
N GLY A 85 -2.43 0.36 7.02
CA GLY A 85 -2.26 0.74 5.62
C GLY A 85 -1.01 1.55 5.35
N LEU A 86 -0.67 2.46 6.27
CA LEU A 86 0.57 3.23 6.19
C LEU A 86 1.80 2.33 6.34
N LEU A 87 1.76 1.39 7.29
CA LEU A 87 2.83 0.41 7.50
C LEU A 87 3.00 -0.51 6.29
N VAL A 88 1.91 -1.01 5.71
CA VAL A 88 1.97 -1.91 4.55
C VAL A 88 2.39 -1.16 3.29
N GLY A 89 1.74 -0.04 2.97
CA GLY A 89 2.06 0.74 1.77
C GLY A 89 3.46 1.33 1.82
N GLY A 90 3.80 2.02 2.91
CA GLY A 90 5.10 2.65 3.12
C GLY A 90 6.21 1.63 3.35
N GLY A 91 5.99 0.65 4.24
CA GLY A 91 6.95 -0.42 4.51
C GLY A 91 7.19 -1.31 3.29
N GLY A 92 6.16 -1.57 2.49
CA GLY A 92 6.26 -2.32 1.24
C GLY A 92 7.14 -1.61 0.22
N ALA A 93 6.92 -0.30 0.03
CA ALA A 93 7.75 0.51 -0.86
C ALA A 93 9.21 0.62 -0.36
N LEU A 94 9.41 0.84 0.94
CA LEU A 94 10.74 0.87 1.56
C LEU A 94 11.49 -0.45 1.39
N GLY A 95 10.83 -1.58 1.66
CA GLY A 95 11.45 -2.89 1.50
C GLY A 95 11.79 -3.19 0.04
N ALA A 96 10.91 -2.85 -0.90
CA ALA A 96 11.19 -2.99 -2.32
C ALA A 96 12.38 -2.12 -2.76
N PHE A 97 12.48 -0.89 -2.26
CA PHE A 97 13.62 -0.01 -2.48
C PHE A 97 14.94 -0.64 -2.01
N LEU A 98 14.99 -1.10 -0.76
CA LEU A 98 16.22 -1.70 -0.21
C LEU A 98 16.67 -2.93 -1.00
N ILE A 99 15.74 -3.80 -1.41
CA ILE A 99 16.07 -4.99 -2.20
C ILE A 99 16.60 -4.59 -3.58
N LEU A 100 15.94 -3.66 -4.26
CA LEU A 100 16.35 -3.21 -5.59
C LEU A 100 17.70 -2.49 -5.53
N GLN A 101 17.97 -1.69 -4.49
CA GLN A 101 19.25 -1.03 -4.28
C GLN A 101 20.40 -2.03 -4.06
N VAL A 102 20.15 -3.10 -3.29
CA VAL A 102 21.14 -4.17 -3.12
C VAL A 102 21.36 -4.91 -4.44
N TYR A 103 20.29 -5.13 -5.22
CA TYR A 103 20.38 -5.80 -6.53
C TYR A 103 21.17 -4.98 -7.57
N THR A 104 20.95 -3.67 -7.66
CA THR A 104 21.73 -2.79 -8.55
C THR A 104 23.20 -2.77 -8.16
N TRP A 105 23.48 -2.68 -6.85
CA TRP A 105 24.85 -2.69 -6.33
C TRP A 105 25.56 -4.02 -6.65
N LEU A 106 24.88 -5.16 -6.51
CA LEU A 106 25.44 -6.48 -6.79
C LEU A 106 25.65 -6.75 -8.28
N LYS A 107 24.77 -6.29 -9.16
CA LYS A 107 24.86 -6.57 -10.60
C LYS A 107 25.58 -5.50 -11.41
N ALA A 108 25.94 -4.35 -10.82
CA ALA A 108 26.47 -3.19 -11.54
C ALA A 108 25.61 -2.82 -12.77
N ILE A 109 24.30 -3.08 -12.69
CA ILE A 109 23.34 -2.72 -13.72
C ILE A 109 22.69 -1.41 -13.28
N ASP A 110 22.78 -0.39 -14.13
CA ASP A 110 21.95 0.81 -14.02
C ASP A 110 20.49 0.43 -14.28
N LEU A 111 19.80 0.02 -13.23
CA LEU A 111 18.35 0.16 -13.24
C LEU A 111 18.10 1.66 -13.18
N ASP A 112 17.55 2.20 -14.27
CA ASP A 112 17.13 3.62 -14.46
C ASP A 112 16.00 4.05 -13.48
N GLN A 113 15.88 3.35 -12.36
CA GLN A 113 14.87 3.49 -11.33
C GLN A 113 15.54 3.99 -10.06
N ALA A 114 15.90 5.27 -10.07
CA ALA A 114 16.17 5.99 -8.84
C ALA A 114 14.87 6.04 -8.02
N PHE A 115 14.66 5.06 -7.15
CA PHE A 115 13.56 5.08 -6.19
C PHE A 115 13.84 6.19 -5.18
N SER A 116 13.12 7.30 -5.34
CA SER A 116 13.22 8.50 -4.51
C SER A 116 12.43 8.35 -3.20
N ILE A 117 12.81 9.11 -2.17
CA ILE A 117 11.97 9.36 -0.98
C ILE A 117 10.55 9.78 -1.37
N GLY A 118 10.40 10.52 -2.47
CA GLY A 118 9.09 10.87 -3.02
C GLY A 118 8.23 9.65 -3.37
N ASN A 119 8.82 8.57 -3.88
CA ASN A 119 8.09 7.34 -4.22
C ASN A 119 7.63 6.61 -2.96
N VAL A 120 8.46 6.56 -1.92
CA VAL A 120 8.08 5.97 -0.63
C VAL A 120 6.92 6.73 -0.02
N LEU A 121 7.00 8.07 0.00
CA LEU A 121 5.91 8.92 0.51
C LEU A 121 4.64 8.76 -0.32
N PHE A 122 4.76 8.64 -1.65
CA PHE A 122 3.61 8.39 -2.54
C PHE A 122 2.91 7.07 -2.21
N PHE A 123 3.65 5.97 -2.05
CA PHE A 123 3.07 4.68 -1.70
C PHE A 123 2.55 4.62 -0.26
N ALA A 124 3.19 5.32 0.69
CA ALA A 124 2.67 5.48 2.04
C ALA A 124 1.36 6.27 2.06
N ALA A 125 1.28 7.36 1.30
CA ALA A 125 0.07 8.17 1.16
C ALA A 125 -1.06 7.37 0.50
N LEU A 126 -0.78 6.63 -0.57
CA LEU A 126 -1.74 5.70 -1.18
C LEU A 126 -2.23 4.66 -0.18
N GLY A 127 -1.32 4.02 0.57
CA GLY A 127 -1.67 3.04 1.58
C GLY A 127 -2.57 3.64 2.68
N LEU A 128 -2.31 4.88 3.07
CA LEU A 128 -3.15 5.60 4.02
C LEU A 128 -4.56 5.83 3.45
N VAL A 129 -4.67 6.34 2.22
CA VAL A 129 -5.95 6.59 1.54
C VAL A 129 -6.77 5.32 1.43
N ILE A 130 -6.15 4.24 0.94
CA ILE A 130 -6.82 2.95 0.77
C ILE A 130 -7.29 2.41 2.11
N ALA A 131 -6.47 2.50 3.16
CA ALA A 131 -6.87 2.03 4.48
C ALA A 131 -7.97 2.89 5.10
N LEU A 132 -7.99 4.19 4.83
CA LEU A 132 -9.05 5.09 5.28
C LEU A 132 -10.38 4.71 4.63
N ILE A 133 -10.40 4.54 3.31
CA ILE A 133 -11.57 4.07 2.53
C ILE A 133 -12.05 2.71 3.05
N SER A 134 -11.12 1.76 3.24
CA SER A 134 -11.45 0.42 3.72
C SER A 134 -12.01 0.46 5.15
N THR A 135 -11.46 1.31 6.02
CA THR A 135 -11.96 1.50 7.40
C THR A 135 -13.36 2.12 7.42
N ILE A 136 -13.62 3.11 6.56
CA ILE A 136 -14.94 3.72 6.38
C ILE A 136 -15.95 2.63 5.97
N ASN A 137 -15.65 1.84 4.94
CA ASN A 137 -16.53 0.77 4.49
C ASN A 137 -16.81 -0.30 5.56
N LEU A 138 -15.81 -0.60 6.40
CA LEU A 138 -15.96 -1.61 7.45
C LEU A 138 -16.78 -1.10 8.64
N ARG A 139 -16.70 0.20 8.96
CA ARG A 139 -17.36 0.78 10.15
C ARG A 139 -18.69 1.44 9.86
N VAL A 140 -18.85 2.01 8.67
CA VAL A 140 -20.06 2.72 8.27
C VAL A 140 -21.01 1.75 7.58
N LYS A 141 -21.93 1.17 8.36
CA LYS A 141 -22.94 0.21 7.84
C LYS A 141 -23.94 0.85 6.86
N ASN A 142 -24.13 2.17 6.94
CA ASN A 142 -25.01 2.90 6.03
C ASN A 142 -24.29 3.20 4.71
N ARG A 143 -24.73 2.56 3.62
CA ARG A 143 -24.15 2.73 2.28
C ARG A 143 -24.11 4.18 1.80
N LEU A 144 -25.12 4.99 2.12
CA LEU A 144 -25.15 6.40 1.72
C LEU A 144 -24.04 7.19 2.43
N LEU A 145 -23.90 7.05 3.75
CA LEU A 145 -22.86 7.72 4.52
C LEU A 145 -21.45 7.20 4.16
N GLY A 146 -21.32 5.91 3.90
CA GLY A 146 -20.06 5.30 3.43
C GLY A 146 -19.60 5.90 2.10
N ASN A 147 -20.48 5.92 1.09
CA ASN A 147 -20.19 6.52 -0.20
C ASN A 147 -19.88 8.02 -0.10
N LEU A 148 -20.60 8.76 0.76
CA LEU A 148 -20.38 10.20 0.94
C LEU A 148 -19.00 10.47 1.55
N LEU A 149 -18.57 9.65 2.51
CA LEU A 149 -17.23 9.71 3.10
C LEU A 149 -16.15 9.30 2.10
N GLU A 150 -16.37 8.27 1.27
CA GLU A 150 -15.44 7.93 0.19
C GLU A 150 -15.27 9.08 -0.80
N ILE A 151 -16.37 9.70 -1.24
CA ILE A 151 -16.35 10.85 -2.15
C ILE A 151 -15.62 12.03 -1.51
N LEU A 152 -15.81 12.29 -0.21
CA LEU A 152 -15.08 13.33 0.51
C LEU A 152 -13.58 13.04 0.55
N VAL A 153 -13.18 11.78 0.74
CA VAL A 153 -11.76 11.37 0.74
C VAL A 153 -11.16 11.55 -0.65
N PHE A 154 -11.81 11.03 -1.70
CA PHE A 154 -11.36 11.24 -3.08
C PHE A 154 -11.33 12.72 -3.45
N GLY A 155 -12.36 13.48 -3.06
CA GLY A 155 -12.48 14.90 -3.29
C GLY A 155 -11.38 15.71 -2.60
N ALA A 156 -11.05 15.39 -1.34
CA ALA A 156 -9.96 16.03 -0.60
C ALA A 156 -8.60 15.76 -1.25
N ILE A 157 -8.37 14.54 -1.74
CA ILE A 157 -7.13 14.18 -2.45
C ILE A 157 -7.05 14.90 -3.80
N ALA A 158 -8.14 14.90 -4.57
CA ALA A 158 -8.20 15.56 -5.87
C ALA A 158 -8.02 17.08 -5.72
N ALA A 159 -8.67 17.70 -4.73
CA ALA A 159 -8.50 19.12 -4.42
C ALA A 159 -7.07 19.44 -3.96
N GLY A 160 -6.47 18.59 -3.13
CA GLY A 160 -5.08 18.74 -2.69
C GLY A 160 -4.07 18.65 -3.85
N LEU A 161 -4.26 17.68 -4.75
CA LEU A 161 -3.44 17.52 -5.96
C LEU A 161 -3.61 18.68 -6.93
N PHE A 162 -4.85 19.13 -7.14
CA PHE A 162 -5.14 20.29 -7.97
C PHE A 162 -4.49 21.56 -7.43
N PHE A 163 -4.60 21.80 -6.12
CA PHE A 163 -3.99 22.96 -5.47
C PHE A 163 -2.46 22.93 -5.56
N TRP A 164 -1.86 21.75 -5.38
CA TRP A 164 -0.41 21.58 -5.53
C TRP A 164 0.06 21.82 -6.98
N MET A 165 -0.68 21.33 -7.98
CA MET A 165 -0.36 21.58 -9.39
C MET A 165 -0.63 23.03 -9.84
N SER A 166 -1.48 23.76 -9.13
CA SER A 166 -1.79 25.17 -9.42
C SER A 166 -0.81 26.18 -8.81
N LYS A 167 0.15 25.71 -8.00
CA LYS A 167 1.25 26.51 -7.46
C LYS A 167 2.50 26.35 -8.32
#